data_AF-A0A7Y2FMQ4-F1
#
_entry.id   AF-A0A7Y2FMQ4-F1
#
_cell.length_a   1.000
_cell.length_b   1.000
_cell.length_c   1.000
_cell.angle_alpha   90.00
_cell.angle_beta   90.00
_cell.angle_gamma   90.00
#
_symmetry.space_group_name_H-M   'P 1'
#
loop_
_entity.id
_entity.type
_entity.pdbx_description
1 polymer ?
#
loop_
_entity_poly.entity_id
_entity_poly.type
_entity_poly.pdbx_seq_one_letter_code
_entity_poly.pdbx_strand_id
1 'polypeptide(L)'
;MTILASITMPSFEPNERLLLRRIEGVLARHPYMRVDLGSGGPLSHELEGVLSARLALLHTEGPSNAPALRAKLRAWEAQLAAATRDELGSETTRLRYETALLLHPEPEHVDEAARTAAELTRITKKWEDLRSSPSLGSTLAEKAAQSRDFVRHGAILPVYWLRRRRIRKLLPNVVRNNPRLRETFSAIEQVGPLVDNFAFKGASATPLSTAVAIADLAFLYMQLADEFLDELAAAVGGHHAAGELLKSLYRDDTAERPLRDLSLSHLRKLGIWPDAHTTKFGMTLSELFDALDQVAATIDSRLADAGRDTVIATNLFLHHCFQTYLDEAELCLSAREHRADRMRLQETAWHFYRKNNMVMMLWLDLRARVLGLDPAKYTAEIRRWGYLLASFQIFDDLKDIALDLGKQPSYALQIASNDFPSEFAWLDAQFRTRRAPISRDEVPEVNLRANGTVQRCMRWSRLIALAHFDNTLLYAWDQRWRKSWTRRRSSFNPHGGKMRQARGHAVDRLVRALVATRGIDANSSVGEEQLAFALDASAYEGSWQIYVALFPNIRAVYRFATLRMWMTAEEKARAARQLLRRYPRARANALVYLADADVDHQVSGDRLEAFSKLIEA
;
A
#
# COMPACT_ATOMS: atom_id res chain seq x y z
N MET A 1 -14.80 -30.01 24.39
CA MET A 1 -15.48 -30.90 23.42
C MET A 1 -16.96 -30.58 23.21
N THR A 2 -17.66 -29.96 24.17
CA THR A 2 -19.10 -29.64 24.08
C THR A 2 -19.45 -28.49 23.11
N ILE A 3 -18.52 -27.58 22.81
CA ILE A 3 -18.74 -26.42 21.90
C ILE A 3 -18.65 -26.79 20.42
N LEU A 4 -17.84 -27.79 20.05
CA LEU A 4 -17.77 -28.29 18.66
C LEU A 4 -19.10 -28.88 18.18
N ALA A 5 -19.92 -29.39 19.10
CA ALA A 5 -21.22 -29.98 18.78
C ALA A 5 -22.31 -28.94 18.43
N SER A 6 -22.11 -27.65 18.73
CA SER A 6 -23.05 -26.57 18.39
C SER A 6 -22.69 -25.78 17.14
N ILE A 7 -21.47 -25.94 16.61
CA ILE A 7 -21.04 -25.30 15.36
C ILE A 7 -21.54 -26.16 14.20
N THR A 8 -22.51 -25.65 13.45
CA THR A 8 -23.10 -26.38 12.33
C THR A 8 -22.45 -25.90 11.03
N MET A 9 -21.71 -26.79 10.37
CA MET A 9 -21.23 -26.53 9.01
C MET A 9 -22.46 -26.26 8.11
N PRO A 10 -22.48 -25.16 7.34
CA PRO A 10 -23.61 -24.85 6.48
C PRO A 10 -23.76 -25.91 5.38
N SER A 11 -24.99 -26.13 4.93
CA SER A 11 -25.24 -26.96 3.76
C SER A 11 -24.83 -26.22 2.48
N PHE A 12 -24.00 -26.89 1.68
CA PHE A 12 -23.59 -26.39 0.37
C PHE A 12 -24.31 -27.13 -0.75
N GLU A 13 -24.83 -26.36 -1.70
CA GLU A 13 -25.42 -26.84 -2.96
C GLU A 13 -24.34 -27.45 -3.87
N PRO A 14 -24.70 -28.31 -4.85
CA PRO A 14 -23.72 -28.98 -5.71
C PRO A 14 -22.79 -28.02 -6.47
N ASN A 15 -23.31 -26.89 -6.95
CA ASN A 15 -22.56 -25.83 -7.62
C ASN A 15 -21.60 -25.11 -6.65
N GLU A 16 -22.04 -24.82 -5.42
CA GLU A 16 -21.22 -24.23 -4.37
C GLU A 16 -20.03 -25.14 -4.02
N ARG A 17 -20.27 -26.46 -3.91
CA ARG A 17 -19.20 -27.45 -3.66
C ARG A 17 -18.19 -27.54 -4.81
N LEU A 18 -18.63 -27.34 -6.05
CA LEU A 18 -17.74 -27.33 -7.20
C LEU A 18 -16.86 -26.08 -7.17
N LEU A 19 -17.44 -24.93 -6.83
CA LEU A 19 -16.70 -23.68 -6.68
C LEU A 19 -15.70 -23.74 -5.53
N LEU A 20 -16.10 -24.26 -4.36
CA LEU A 20 -15.19 -24.46 -3.22
C LEU A 20 -14.00 -25.36 -3.60
N ARG A 21 -14.24 -26.47 -4.32
CA ARG A 21 -13.15 -27.35 -4.81
C ARG A 21 -12.19 -26.63 -5.76
N ARG A 22 -12.71 -25.74 -6.63
CA ARG A 22 -11.88 -24.90 -7.50
C ARG A 22 -11.00 -23.96 -6.67
N ILE A 23 -11.58 -23.29 -5.67
CA ILE A 23 -10.87 -22.38 -4.76
C ILE A 23 -9.83 -23.13 -3.92
N GLU A 24 -10.14 -24.31 -3.41
CA GLU A 24 -9.16 -25.17 -2.73
C GLU A 24 -7.98 -25.51 -3.64
N GLY A 25 -8.24 -25.81 -4.92
CA GLY A 25 -7.21 -26.01 -5.93
C GLY A 25 -6.33 -24.77 -6.17
N VAL A 26 -6.92 -23.57 -6.14
CA VAL A 26 -6.16 -22.30 -6.20
C VAL A 26 -5.29 -22.15 -4.96
N LEU A 27 -5.86 -22.31 -3.76
CA LEU A 27 -5.13 -22.20 -2.50
C LEU A 27 -4.05 -23.26 -2.31
N ALA A 28 -4.18 -24.43 -2.95
CA ALA A 28 -3.15 -25.46 -2.96
C ALA A 28 -1.96 -25.07 -3.87
N ARG A 29 -2.25 -24.45 -5.03
CA ARG A 29 -1.20 -23.96 -5.96
C ARG A 29 -0.53 -22.67 -5.47
N HIS A 30 -1.28 -21.83 -4.77
CA HIS A 30 -0.86 -20.50 -4.32
C HIS A 30 -1.04 -20.35 -2.80
N PRO A 31 -0.30 -21.11 -1.98
CA PRO A 31 -0.55 -21.19 -0.53
C PRO A 31 -0.32 -19.88 0.23
N TYR A 32 0.40 -18.91 -0.35
CA TYR A 32 0.55 -17.55 0.22
C TYR A 32 -0.75 -16.73 0.18
N MET A 33 -1.76 -17.12 -0.62
CA MET A 33 -3.09 -16.52 -0.62
C MET A 33 -3.93 -16.91 0.62
N ARG A 34 -3.55 -17.98 1.33
CA ARG A 34 -4.19 -18.35 2.59
C ARG A 34 -3.94 -17.27 3.64
N VAL A 35 -4.90 -17.06 4.53
CA VAL A 35 -4.69 -16.23 5.72
C VAL A 35 -3.84 -17.02 6.72
N ASP A 36 -3.12 -16.30 7.60
CA ASP A 36 -2.38 -16.88 8.72
C ASP A 36 -2.84 -16.19 9.99
N LEU A 37 -3.69 -16.88 10.73
CA LEU A 37 -4.20 -16.44 12.02
C LEU A 37 -3.27 -16.85 13.17
N GLY A 38 -2.16 -17.56 12.87
CA GLY A 38 -1.27 -18.11 13.89
C GLY A 38 -1.95 -19.20 14.72
N SER A 39 -2.89 -19.93 14.09
CA SER A 39 -3.75 -20.91 14.73
C SER A 39 -2.93 -22.00 15.44
N GLY A 40 -3.21 -22.18 16.73
CA GLY A 40 -2.58 -23.20 17.58
C GLY A 40 -3.55 -24.31 18.00
N GLY A 41 -4.84 -24.17 17.70
CA GLY A 41 -5.90 -25.10 18.08
C GLY A 41 -6.78 -25.51 16.89
N PRO A 42 -7.60 -26.56 17.04
CA PRO A 42 -8.43 -27.08 15.96
C PRO A 42 -9.48 -26.08 15.45
N LEU A 43 -10.12 -25.30 16.34
CA LEU A 43 -11.13 -24.31 15.92
C LEU A 43 -10.48 -23.13 15.20
N SER A 44 -9.31 -22.69 15.66
CA SER A 44 -8.55 -21.63 14.99
C SER A 44 -8.03 -22.08 13.63
N HIS A 45 -7.65 -23.35 13.45
CA HIS A 45 -7.32 -23.89 12.14
C HIS A 45 -8.52 -23.94 11.19
N GLU A 46 -9.69 -24.37 11.68
CA GLU A 46 -10.91 -24.37 10.89
C GLU A 46 -11.31 -22.94 10.48
N LEU A 47 -11.26 -21.98 11.41
CA LEU A 47 -11.50 -20.57 11.13
C LEU A 47 -10.57 -20.02 10.04
N GLU A 48 -9.27 -20.35 10.12
CA GLU A 48 -8.29 -19.96 9.10
C GLU A 48 -8.62 -20.57 7.74
N GLY A 49 -9.06 -21.83 7.70
CA GLY A 49 -9.48 -22.52 6.49
C GLY A 49 -10.67 -21.85 5.82
N VAL A 50 -11.75 -21.64 6.58
CA VAL A 50 -12.98 -21.00 6.07
C VAL A 50 -12.71 -19.56 5.61
N LEU A 51 -11.96 -18.78 6.41
CA LEU A 51 -11.58 -17.42 6.05
C LEU A 51 -10.74 -17.38 4.77
N SER A 52 -9.77 -18.30 4.63
CA SER A 52 -8.94 -18.40 3.43
C SER A 52 -9.80 -18.72 2.20
N ALA A 53 -10.77 -19.62 2.32
CA ALA A 53 -11.68 -19.96 1.24
C ALA A 53 -12.57 -18.76 0.84
N ARG A 54 -13.14 -18.03 1.81
CA ARG A 54 -13.97 -16.85 1.54
C ARG A 54 -13.17 -15.73 0.85
N LEU A 55 -11.98 -15.42 1.36
CA LEU A 55 -11.14 -14.38 0.78
C LEU A 55 -10.60 -14.80 -0.59
N ALA A 56 -10.21 -16.05 -0.79
CA ALA A 56 -9.81 -16.53 -2.11
C ALA A 56 -10.98 -16.46 -3.10
N LEU A 57 -12.20 -16.82 -2.68
CA LEU A 57 -13.40 -16.66 -3.50
C LEU A 57 -13.61 -15.19 -3.92
N LEU A 58 -13.52 -14.25 -2.97
CA LEU A 58 -13.63 -12.81 -3.24
C LEU A 58 -12.55 -12.32 -4.22
N HIS A 59 -11.30 -12.71 -4.02
CA HIS A 59 -10.15 -12.16 -4.75
C HIS A 59 -9.87 -12.85 -6.09
N THR A 60 -10.48 -14.01 -6.35
CA THR A 60 -10.29 -14.75 -7.62
C THR A 60 -11.53 -14.72 -8.51
N GLU A 61 -12.72 -14.78 -7.94
CA GLU A 61 -13.97 -14.70 -8.70
C GLU A 61 -14.56 -13.28 -8.68
N GLY A 62 -14.11 -12.39 -7.78
CA GLY A 62 -14.63 -11.03 -7.66
C GLY A 62 -15.90 -10.91 -6.81
N PRO A 63 -16.35 -9.67 -6.51
CA PRO A 63 -17.44 -9.41 -5.60
C PRO A 63 -18.82 -9.75 -6.18
N SER A 64 -19.01 -9.78 -7.50
CA SER A 64 -20.31 -10.07 -8.11
C SER A 64 -20.62 -11.57 -8.16
N ASN A 65 -19.61 -12.43 -8.02
CA ASN A 65 -19.73 -13.87 -8.23
C ASN A 65 -19.97 -14.64 -6.92
N ALA A 66 -21.00 -15.49 -6.89
CA ALA A 66 -21.36 -16.34 -5.73
C ALA A 66 -21.56 -15.61 -4.37
N PRO A 67 -22.33 -14.51 -4.30
CA PRO A 67 -22.58 -13.79 -3.05
C PRO A 67 -23.22 -14.65 -1.95
N ALA A 68 -24.16 -15.53 -2.33
CA ALA A 68 -24.79 -16.46 -1.38
C ALA A 68 -23.77 -17.40 -0.71
N LEU A 69 -22.80 -17.92 -1.46
CA LEU A 69 -21.74 -18.77 -0.91
C LEU A 69 -20.84 -18.00 0.05
N ARG A 70 -20.43 -16.78 -0.32
CA ARG A 70 -19.64 -15.92 0.57
C ARG A 70 -20.39 -15.62 1.87
N ALA A 71 -21.69 -15.31 1.80
CA ALA A 71 -22.51 -15.08 2.98
C ALA A 71 -22.59 -16.32 3.89
N LYS A 72 -22.71 -17.53 3.32
CA LYS A 72 -22.66 -18.79 4.09
C LYS A 72 -21.31 -18.97 4.79
N LEU A 73 -20.20 -18.78 4.08
CA LEU A 73 -18.86 -18.85 4.65
C LEU A 73 -18.68 -17.80 5.76
N ARG A 74 -19.18 -16.58 5.54
CA ARG A 74 -19.12 -15.49 6.51
C ARG A 74 -19.86 -15.80 7.81
N ALA A 75 -21.06 -16.36 7.71
CA ALA A 75 -21.82 -16.79 8.88
C ALA A 75 -21.10 -17.92 9.64
N TRP A 76 -20.44 -18.83 8.91
CA TRP A 76 -19.66 -19.91 9.52
C TRP A 76 -18.40 -19.39 10.23
N GLU A 77 -17.67 -18.44 9.62
CA GLU A 77 -16.55 -17.74 10.25
C GLU A 77 -16.97 -17.08 11.57
N ALA A 78 -18.12 -16.41 11.61
CA ALA A 78 -18.61 -15.74 12.81
C ALA A 78 -18.86 -16.73 13.96
N GLN A 79 -19.43 -17.92 13.66
CA GLN A 79 -19.61 -18.99 14.65
C GLN A 79 -18.27 -19.53 15.15
N LEU A 80 -17.34 -19.81 14.24
CA LEU A 80 -16.00 -20.30 14.57
C LEU A 80 -15.22 -19.27 15.40
N ALA A 81 -15.24 -18.00 15.01
CA ALA A 81 -14.59 -16.91 15.74
C ALA A 81 -15.16 -16.75 17.16
N ALA A 82 -16.48 -16.93 17.36
CA ALA A 82 -17.07 -16.94 18.69
C ALA A 82 -16.56 -18.13 19.54
N ALA A 83 -16.44 -19.31 18.94
CA ALA A 83 -16.00 -20.54 19.60
C ALA A 83 -14.49 -20.58 19.90
N THR A 84 -13.65 -19.92 19.10
CA THR A 84 -12.19 -19.89 19.33
C THR A 84 -11.76 -19.18 20.62
N ARG A 85 -12.66 -18.46 21.31
CA ARG A 85 -12.32 -17.68 22.51
C ARG A 85 -11.64 -18.51 23.61
N ASP A 86 -11.99 -19.78 23.71
CA ASP A 86 -11.52 -20.67 24.77
C ASP A 86 -10.21 -21.41 24.40
N GLU A 87 -9.66 -21.20 23.20
CA GLU A 87 -8.38 -21.82 22.79
C GLU A 87 -7.15 -21.04 23.31
N LEU A 88 -6.05 -21.76 23.55
CA LEU A 88 -4.77 -21.14 23.87
C LEU A 88 -4.31 -20.27 22.68
N GLY A 89 -3.94 -19.02 22.94
CA GLY A 89 -3.56 -18.07 21.87
C GLY A 89 -4.75 -17.46 21.12
N SER A 90 -5.97 -17.62 21.62
CA SER A 90 -7.19 -17.07 21.04
C SER A 90 -7.16 -15.55 20.89
N GLU A 91 -6.48 -14.83 21.78
CA GLU A 91 -6.39 -13.37 21.69
C GLU A 91 -5.64 -12.89 20.43
N THR A 92 -4.46 -13.45 20.16
CA THR A 92 -3.68 -13.13 18.95
C THR A 92 -4.40 -13.59 17.69
N THR A 93 -4.99 -14.79 17.73
CA THR A 93 -5.80 -15.35 16.62
C THR A 93 -6.97 -14.42 16.30
N ARG A 94 -7.71 -13.99 17.33
CA ARG A 94 -8.83 -13.06 17.19
C ARG A 94 -8.38 -11.70 16.70
N LEU A 95 -7.26 -11.17 17.19
CA LEU A 95 -6.71 -9.90 16.71
C LEU A 95 -6.36 -9.96 15.21
N ARG A 96 -5.74 -11.05 14.76
CA ARG A 96 -5.45 -11.29 13.34
C ARG A 96 -6.72 -11.47 12.52
N TYR A 97 -7.73 -12.16 13.04
CA TYR A 97 -9.04 -12.31 12.41
C TYR A 97 -9.73 -10.95 12.25
N GLU A 98 -9.88 -10.18 13.32
CA GLU A 98 -10.45 -8.82 13.30
C GLU A 98 -9.68 -7.91 12.31
N THR A 99 -8.35 -8.03 12.28
CA THR A 99 -7.52 -7.30 11.31
C THR A 99 -7.81 -7.72 9.87
N ALA A 100 -7.95 -9.01 9.59
CA ALA A 100 -8.29 -9.51 8.26
C ALA A 100 -9.66 -9.00 7.80
N LEU A 101 -10.64 -8.88 8.70
CA LEU A 101 -11.95 -8.31 8.37
C LEU A 101 -11.88 -6.83 8.04
N LEU A 102 -11.04 -6.07 8.75
CA LEU A 102 -10.81 -4.67 8.41
C LEU A 102 -10.11 -4.49 7.07
N LEU A 103 -9.08 -5.28 6.80
CA LEU A 103 -8.31 -5.16 5.55
C LEU A 103 -9.04 -5.73 4.34
N HIS A 104 -9.99 -6.65 4.55
CA HIS A 104 -10.79 -7.32 3.52
C HIS A 104 -12.29 -7.24 3.85
N PRO A 105 -12.87 -6.02 3.86
CA PRO A 105 -14.28 -5.84 4.15
C PRO A 105 -15.15 -6.46 3.06
N GLU A 106 -16.39 -6.79 3.41
CA GLU A 106 -17.36 -7.28 2.44
C GLU A 106 -18.05 -6.10 1.72
N PRO A 107 -18.14 -6.13 0.38
CA PRO A 107 -18.79 -5.04 -0.38
C PRO A 107 -20.27 -4.83 -0.03
N GLU A 108 -20.93 -5.87 0.49
CA GLU A 108 -22.38 -5.95 0.69
C GLU A 108 -22.86 -5.34 2.03
N HIS A 109 -21.94 -4.97 2.95
CA HIS A 109 -22.30 -4.47 4.28
C HIS A 109 -22.19 -2.93 4.34
N VAL A 110 -23.34 -2.26 4.32
CA VAL A 110 -23.47 -0.86 3.85
C VAL A 110 -23.25 0.24 4.91
N ASP A 111 -23.24 -0.04 6.22
CA ASP A 111 -23.66 0.99 7.20
C ASP A 111 -22.70 1.32 8.37
N GLU A 112 -21.38 1.43 8.11
CA GLU A 112 -20.39 1.41 9.20
C GLU A 112 -19.17 2.37 9.13
N ALA A 113 -19.18 3.49 8.40
CA ALA A 113 -17.99 4.36 8.30
C ALA A 113 -17.42 4.81 9.68
N ALA A 114 -18.27 5.26 10.60
CA ALA A 114 -17.87 5.63 11.96
C ALA A 114 -17.42 4.42 12.82
N ARG A 115 -18.04 3.25 12.61
CA ARG A 115 -17.67 1.99 13.27
C ARG A 115 -16.29 1.52 12.79
N THR A 116 -16.01 1.62 11.49
CA THR A 116 -14.70 1.31 10.90
C THR A 116 -13.60 2.21 11.47
N ALA A 117 -13.86 3.50 11.70
CA ALA A 117 -12.90 4.43 12.28
C ALA A 117 -12.50 4.06 13.72
N ALA A 118 -13.50 3.80 14.57
CA ALA A 118 -13.29 3.41 15.96
C ALA A 118 -12.60 2.04 16.05
N GLU A 119 -13.01 1.11 15.20
CA GLU A 119 -12.44 -0.23 15.15
C GLU A 119 -10.99 -0.23 14.67
N LEU A 120 -10.66 0.52 13.62
CA LEU A 120 -9.29 0.72 13.15
C LEU A 120 -8.39 1.23 14.27
N THR A 121 -8.85 2.23 15.03
CA THR A 121 -8.11 2.80 16.17
C THR A 121 -7.91 1.76 17.27
N ARG A 122 -8.98 1.05 17.66
CA ARG A 122 -8.96 0.00 18.67
C ARG A 122 -8.00 -1.15 18.31
N ILE A 123 -8.07 -1.65 17.08
CA ILE A 123 -7.24 -2.77 16.62
C ILE A 123 -5.79 -2.35 16.47
N THR A 124 -5.52 -1.15 15.95
CA THR A 124 -4.17 -0.58 15.89
C THR A 124 -3.54 -0.53 17.28
N LYS A 125 -4.26 -0.03 18.28
CA LYS A 125 -3.78 0.01 19.67
C LYS A 125 -3.46 -1.37 20.23
N LYS A 126 -4.32 -2.37 20.02
CA LYS A 126 -4.05 -3.76 20.44
C LYS A 126 -2.74 -4.30 19.83
N TRP A 127 -2.47 -3.98 18.56
CA TRP A 127 -1.22 -4.36 17.92
C TRP A 127 0.01 -3.60 18.47
N GLU A 128 -0.15 -2.32 18.80
CA GLU A 128 0.90 -1.54 19.47
C GLU A 128 1.26 -2.15 20.84
N ASP A 129 0.24 -2.46 21.64
CA ASP A 129 0.39 -3.07 22.95
C ASP A 129 1.10 -4.43 22.84
N LEU A 130 0.65 -5.28 21.89
CA LEU A 130 1.26 -6.58 21.62
C LEU A 130 2.75 -6.46 21.22
N ARG A 131 3.09 -5.47 20.38
CA ARG A 131 4.49 -5.23 19.94
C ARG A 131 5.35 -4.50 20.96
N SER A 132 4.75 -3.86 21.96
CA SER A 132 5.47 -3.18 23.03
C SER A 132 5.93 -4.12 24.15
N SER A 133 5.37 -5.34 24.20
CA SER A 133 5.60 -6.33 25.25
C SER A 133 6.41 -7.59 24.84
N PRO A 134 7.33 -7.58 23.85
CA PRO A 134 8.08 -8.78 23.49
C PRO A 134 9.05 -9.18 24.61
N SER A 135 9.25 -10.49 24.77
CA SER A 135 10.27 -11.00 25.70
C SER A 135 11.66 -10.56 25.25
N LEU A 136 12.60 -10.38 26.19
CA LEU A 136 13.99 -10.06 25.87
C LEU A 136 14.62 -11.06 24.90
N GLY A 137 14.31 -12.35 25.07
CA GLY A 137 14.78 -13.42 24.18
C GLY A 137 14.30 -13.25 22.74
N SER A 138 13.00 -12.95 22.54
CA SER A 138 12.45 -12.70 21.20
C SER A 138 13.10 -11.48 20.54
N THR A 139 13.29 -10.40 21.30
CA THR A 139 13.94 -9.18 20.80
C THR A 139 15.39 -9.44 20.36
N LEU A 140 16.15 -10.22 21.13
CA LEU A 140 17.52 -10.58 20.79
C LEU A 140 17.59 -11.48 19.56
N ALA A 141 16.70 -12.47 19.45
CA ALA A 141 16.63 -13.37 18.31
C ALA A 141 16.32 -12.61 17.01
N GLU A 142 15.36 -11.68 17.04
CA GLU A 142 15.02 -10.84 15.89
C GLU A 142 16.18 -9.93 15.47
N LYS A 143 16.85 -9.28 16.43
CA LYS A 143 18.01 -8.43 16.13
C LYS A 143 19.17 -9.22 15.57
N ALA A 144 19.41 -10.43 16.07
CA ALA A 144 20.43 -11.33 15.54
C ALA A 144 20.11 -11.75 14.11
N ALA A 145 18.86 -12.13 13.84
CA ALA A 145 18.39 -12.47 12.49
C ALA A 145 18.55 -11.29 11.53
N GLN A 146 18.10 -10.10 11.94
CA GLN A 146 18.25 -8.87 11.17
C GLN A 146 19.73 -8.56 10.88
N SER A 147 20.60 -8.62 11.89
CA SER A 147 22.04 -8.36 11.73
C SER A 147 22.68 -9.34 10.76
N ARG A 148 22.34 -10.63 10.86
CA ARG A 148 22.79 -11.66 9.92
C ARG A 148 22.34 -11.34 8.49
N ASP A 149 21.09 -10.94 8.31
CA ASP A 149 20.55 -10.65 6.98
C ASP A 149 21.22 -9.40 6.36
N PHE A 150 21.54 -8.37 7.15
CA PHE A 150 22.29 -7.20 6.69
C PHE A 150 23.74 -7.53 6.35
N VAL A 151 24.43 -8.31 7.19
CA VAL A 151 25.80 -8.76 6.92
C VAL A 151 25.84 -9.59 5.65
N ARG A 152 24.89 -10.52 5.48
CA ARG A 152 24.76 -11.32 4.25
C ARG A 152 24.53 -10.44 3.04
N HIS A 153 23.62 -9.47 3.12
CA HIS A 153 23.36 -8.54 2.01
C HIS A 153 24.62 -7.76 1.60
N GLY A 154 25.37 -7.25 2.58
CA GLY A 154 26.63 -6.54 2.33
C GLY A 154 27.68 -7.43 1.69
N ALA A 155 27.84 -8.66 2.18
CA ALA A 155 28.82 -9.61 1.67
C ALA A 155 28.55 -10.05 0.22
N ILE A 156 27.29 -10.22 -0.16
CA ILE A 156 26.90 -10.70 -1.50
C ILE A 156 26.68 -9.54 -2.51
N LEU A 157 26.78 -8.28 -2.06
CA LEU A 157 26.54 -7.11 -2.89
C LEU A 157 27.36 -7.11 -4.20
N PRO A 158 28.69 -7.41 -4.21
CA PRO A 158 29.48 -7.47 -5.45
C PRO A 158 28.93 -8.48 -6.46
N VAL A 159 28.38 -9.59 -5.98
CA VAL A 159 27.82 -10.66 -6.81
C VAL A 159 26.51 -10.20 -7.46
N TYR A 160 25.67 -9.49 -6.71
CA TYR A 160 24.48 -8.86 -7.27
C TYR A 160 24.82 -7.80 -8.33
N TRP A 161 25.88 -7.01 -8.14
CA TRP A 161 26.35 -6.08 -9.18
C TRP A 161 26.77 -6.79 -10.46
N LEU A 162 27.50 -7.89 -10.35
CA LEU A 162 27.91 -8.69 -11.51
C LEU A 162 26.70 -9.30 -12.21
N ARG A 163 25.73 -9.84 -11.46
CA ARG A 163 24.48 -10.38 -12.00
C ARG A 163 23.69 -9.30 -12.76
N ARG A 164 23.49 -8.12 -12.17
CA ARG A 164 22.83 -6.98 -12.84
C ARG A 164 23.51 -6.62 -14.15
N ARG A 165 24.85 -6.53 -14.17
CA ARG A 165 25.61 -6.24 -15.39
C ARG A 165 25.35 -7.28 -16.49
N ARG A 166 25.18 -8.56 -16.14
CA ARG A 166 24.82 -9.62 -17.09
C ARG A 166 23.38 -9.50 -17.57
N ILE A 167 22.44 -9.24 -16.66
CA ILE A 167 21.02 -9.05 -16.99
C ILE A 167 20.82 -7.87 -17.95
N ARG A 168 21.51 -6.74 -17.72
CA ARG A 168 21.44 -5.57 -18.61
C ARG A 168 21.86 -5.84 -20.05
N LYS A 169 22.71 -6.85 -20.29
CA LYS A 169 23.09 -7.25 -21.66
C LYS A 169 21.96 -7.96 -22.41
N LEU A 170 20.97 -8.49 -21.69
CA LEU A 170 19.82 -9.19 -22.24
C LEU A 170 18.68 -8.25 -22.60
N LEU A 171 18.75 -6.99 -22.16
CA LEU A 171 17.70 -6.02 -22.43
C LEU A 171 17.60 -5.72 -23.93
N PRO A 172 16.39 -5.54 -24.47
CA PRO A 172 16.19 -4.97 -25.79
C PRO A 172 16.94 -3.65 -25.98
N ASN A 173 17.33 -3.35 -27.22
CA ASN A 173 18.01 -2.09 -27.55
C ASN A 173 17.14 -0.88 -27.19
N VAL A 174 15.82 -0.95 -27.39
CA VAL A 174 14.89 0.13 -27.03
C VAL A 174 14.95 0.49 -25.55
N VAL A 175 15.02 -0.51 -24.66
CA VAL A 175 15.17 -0.30 -23.21
C VAL A 175 16.55 0.26 -22.88
N ARG A 176 17.62 -0.23 -23.53
CA ARG A 176 18.99 0.25 -23.30
C ARG A 176 19.23 1.68 -23.77
N ASN A 177 18.53 2.12 -24.82
CA ASN A 177 18.76 3.40 -25.45
C ASN A 177 17.85 4.51 -24.89
N ASN A 178 16.67 4.17 -24.37
CA ASN A 178 15.79 5.16 -23.73
C ASN A 178 16.20 5.41 -22.25
N PRO A 179 16.56 6.64 -21.85
CA PRO A 179 16.96 6.95 -20.48
C PRO A 179 15.88 6.67 -19.41
N ARG A 180 14.60 6.95 -19.70
CA ARG A 180 13.49 6.75 -18.77
C ARG A 180 13.19 5.27 -18.57
N LEU A 181 13.19 4.47 -19.64
CA LEU A 181 13.06 3.01 -19.54
C LEU A 181 14.21 2.38 -18.75
N ARG A 182 15.45 2.83 -18.94
CA ARG A 182 16.59 2.39 -18.13
C ARG A 182 16.44 2.74 -16.65
N GLU A 183 15.92 3.93 -16.34
CA GLU A 183 15.69 4.34 -14.97
C GLU A 183 14.64 3.45 -14.30
N THR A 184 13.52 3.19 -14.98
CA THR A 184 12.48 2.25 -14.53
C THR A 184 13.05 0.86 -14.30
N PHE A 185 13.80 0.31 -15.25
CA PHE A 185 14.43 -1.00 -15.08
C PHE A 185 15.45 -1.01 -13.94
N SER A 186 16.23 0.07 -13.80
CA SER A 186 17.20 0.18 -12.70
C SER A 186 16.53 0.22 -11.33
N ALA A 187 15.29 0.73 -11.21
CA ALA A 187 14.53 0.67 -9.97
C ALA A 187 14.10 -0.77 -9.66
N ILE A 188 13.65 -1.54 -10.66
CA ILE A 188 13.30 -2.96 -10.53
C ILE A 188 14.52 -3.77 -10.09
N GLU A 189 15.67 -3.57 -10.75
CA GLU A 189 16.93 -4.24 -10.42
C GLU A 189 17.39 -3.96 -8.98
N GLN A 190 17.01 -2.81 -8.41
CA GLN A 190 17.33 -2.43 -7.03
C GLN A 190 16.58 -3.29 -6.01
N VAL A 191 15.35 -3.68 -6.30
CA VAL A 191 14.49 -4.46 -5.40
C VAL A 191 14.90 -5.93 -5.36
N GLY A 192 15.28 -6.52 -6.50
CA GLY A 192 15.59 -7.96 -6.59
C GLY A 192 16.56 -8.48 -5.52
N PRO A 193 17.75 -7.86 -5.33
CA PRO A 193 18.69 -8.24 -4.26
C PRO A 193 18.17 -8.09 -2.82
N LEU A 194 17.25 -7.15 -2.58
CA LEU A 194 16.63 -7.01 -1.27
C LEU A 194 15.69 -8.19 -1.02
N VAL A 195 14.89 -8.56 -2.01
CA VAL A 195 13.98 -9.71 -1.94
C VAL A 195 14.75 -11.03 -1.79
N ASP A 196 15.72 -11.27 -2.67
CA ASP A 196 16.55 -12.49 -2.64
C ASP A 196 17.20 -12.69 -1.26
N ASN A 197 17.64 -11.59 -0.65
CA ASN A 197 18.26 -11.61 0.65
C ASN A 197 17.26 -11.71 1.81
N PHE A 198 16.30 -10.80 1.89
CA PHE A 198 15.44 -10.63 3.07
C PHE A 198 14.18 -11.48 3.02
N ALA A 199 13.58 -11.70 1.84
CA ALA A 199 12.43 -12.61 1.70
C ALA A 199 12.88 -14.07 1.60
N PHE A 200 13.87 -14.34 0.74
CA PHE A 200 14.32 -15.71 0.45
C PHE A 200 15.56 -16.14 1.22
N LYS A 201 15.89 -15.42 2.30
CA LYS A 201 16.97 -15.75 3.25
C LYS A 201 18.32 -15.98 2.55
N GLY A 202 18.59 -15.16 1.53
CA GLY A 202 19.81 -15.21 0.75
C GLY A 202 19.92 -16.49 -0.05
N ALA A 203 18.81 -16.93 -0.65
CA ALA A 203 18.76 -17.99 -1.64
C ALA A 203 19.81 -17.71 -2.74
N SER A 204 21.00 -18.24 -2.49
CA SER A 204 22.25 -18.00 -3.19
C SER A 204 22.63 -19.23 -4.00
N ALA A 205 21.68 -20.13 -4.29
CA ALA A 205 21.97 -21.35 -5.05
C ALA A 205 22.57 -21.02 -6.43
N THR A 206 22.25 -19.85 -7.00
CA THR A 206 22.89 -19.33 -8.21
C THR A 206 23.01 -17.80 -8.23
N PRO A 207 23.93 -17.20 -7.47
CA PRO A 207 24.04 -15.74 -7.31
C PRO A 207 24.34 -15.01 -8.62
N LEU A 208 24.85 -15.75 -9.61
CA LEU A 208 25.23 -15.27 -10.94
C LEU A 208 24.25 -15.69 -12.04
N SER A 209 23.21 -16.48 -11.71
CA SER A 209 22.22 -16.89 -12.70
C SER A 209 21.49 -15.68 -13.24
N THR A 210 21.35 -15.64 -14.56
CA THR A 210 20.54 -14.64 -15.25
C THR A 210 19.08 -15.12 -15.39
N ALA A 211 18.70 -16.30 -14.91
CA ALA A 211 17.31 -16.78 -14.98
C ALA A 211 16.34 -15.83 -14.26
N VAL A 212 16.79 -15.20 -13.17
CA VAL A 212 16.02 -14.16 -12.46
C VAL A 212 15.66 -12.96 -13.34
N ALA A 213 16.32 -12.78 -14.49
CA ALA A 213 15.94 -11.77 -15.47
C ALA A 213 14.50 -11.97 -15.97
N ILE A 214 13.96 -13.19 -15.98
CA ILE A 214 12.56 -13.44 -16.36
C ILE A 214 11.63 -12.64 -15.44
N ALA A 215 11.84 -12.71 -14.12
CA ALA A 215 11.03 -11.97 -13.15
C ALA A 215 11.24 -10.44 -13.26
N ASP A 216 12.47 -9.99 -13.51
CA ASP A 216 12.77 -8.55 -13.65
C ASP A 216 12.19 -7.98 -14.96
N LEU A 217 12.26 -8.74 -16.06
CA LEU A 217 11.69 -8.39 -17.37
C LEU A 217 10.16 -8.44 -17.35
N ALA A 218 9.55 -9.44 -16.70
CA ALA A 218 8.11 -9.52 -16.55
C ALA A 218 7.58 -8.32 -15.74
N PHE A 219 8.29 -7.89 -14.69
CA PHE A 219 7.92 -6.69 -13.95
C PHE A 219 8.08 -5.42 -14.82
N LEU A 220 9.12 -5.35 -15.66
CA LEU A 220 9.24 -4.26 -16.63
C LEU A 220 8.09 -4.27 -17.62
N TYR A 221 7.75 -5.43 -18.18
CA TYR A 221 6.60 -5.59 -19.09
C TYR A 221 5.32 -5.06 -18.44
N MET A 222 5.06 -5.42 -17.17
CA MET A 222 3.91 -4.92 -16.42
C MET A 222 3.90 -3.38 -16.32
N GLN A 223 5.05 -2.75 -16.03
CA GLN A 223 5.16 -1.28 -15.96
C GLN A 223 4.92 -0.59 -17.32
N LEU A 224 5.28 -1.25 -18.42
CA LEU A 224 5.01 -0.77 -19.77
C LEU A 224 3.55 -1.01 -20.18
N ALA A 225 2.97 -2.14 -19.78
CA ALA A 225 1.59 -2.48 -20.04
C ALA A 225 0.63 -1.53 -19.31
N ASP A 226 0.90 -1.25 -18.03
CA ASP A 226 0.17 -0.27 -17.23
C ASP A 226 0.16 1.11 -17.90
N GLU A 227 1.34 1.62 -18.29
CA GLU A 227 1.44 2.87 -19.04
C GLU A 227 0.72 2.82 -20.40
N PHE A 228 0.83 1.71 -21.11
CA PHE A 228 0.15 1.52 -22.39
C PHE A 228 -1.37 1.60 -22.22
N LEU A 229 -1.92 0.99 -21.17
CA LEU A 229 -3.35 0.99 -20.88
C LEU A 229 -3.86 2.35 -20.41
N ASP A 230 -3.05 3.10 -19.65
CA ASP A 230 -3.37 4.47 -19.25
C ASP A 230 -3.41 5.43 -20.46
N GLU A 231 -2.43 5.34 -21.35
CA GLU A 231 -2.39 6.18 -22.55
C GLU A 231 -3.41 5.72 -23.60
N LEU A 232 -3.71 4.42 -23.67
CA LEU A 232 -4.84 3.91 -24.46
C LEU A 232 -6.16 4.48 -23.95
N ALA A 233 -6.39 4.51 -22.63
CA ALA A 233 -7.56 5.16 -22.04
C ALA A 233 -7.64 6.65 -22.42
N ALA A 234 -6.52 7.37 -22.39
CA ALA A 234 -6.47 8.76 -22.84
C ALA A 234 -6.84 8.89 -24.33
N ALA A 235 -6.43 7.93 -25.17
CA ALA A 235 -6.70 7.93 -26.61
C ALA A 235 -8.15 7.61 -26.98
N VAL A 236 -8.80 6.69 -26.26
CA VAL A 236 -10.18 6.26 -26.55
C VAL A 236 -11.25 7.00 -25.74
N GLY A 237 -10.84 7.96 -24.89
CA GLY A 237 -11.76 8.82 -24.14
C GLY A 237 -12.16 8.31 -22.75
N GLY A 238 -11.41 7.37 -22.17
CA GLY A 238 -11.54 6.96 -20.77
C GLY A 238 -11.28 5.48 -20.50
N HIS A 239 -11.14 5.12 -19.22
CA HIS A 239 -10.84 3.76 -18.76
C HIS A 239 -11.90 2.73 -19.19
N HIS A 240 -13.18 3.09 -19.16
CA HIS A 240 -14.26 2.19 -19.59
C HIS A 240 -14.12 1.80 -21.07
N ALA A 241 -13.94 2.79 -21.96
CA ALA A 241 -13.81 2.53 -23.40
C ALA A 241 -12.56 1.71 -23.72
N ALA A 242 -11.45 1.96 -23.02
CA ALA A 242 -10.25 1.13 -23.15
C ALA A 242 -10.45 -0.28 -22.58
N GLY A 243 -11.22 -0.43 -21.50
CA GLY A 243 -11.61 -1.71 -20.94
C GLY A 243 -12.43 -2.56 -21.91
N GLU A 244 -13.44 -1.99 -22.56
CA GLU A 244 -14.24 -2.70 -23.59
C GLU A 244 -13.41 -3.10 -24.80
N LEU A 245 -12.51 -2.22 -25.25
CA LEU A 245 -11.54 -2.55 -26.29
C LEU A 245 -10.65 -3.73 -25.85
N LEU A 246 -10.10 -3.66 -24.63
CA LEU A 246 -9.24 -4.70 -24.09
C LEU A 246 -9.98 -6.03 -23.98
N LYS A 247 -11.23 -6.07 -23.49
CA LYS A 247 -12.04 -7.31 -23.40
C LYS A 247 -12.17 -8.01 -24.74
N SER A 248 -12.26 -7.26 -25.84
CA SER A 248 -12.38 -7.85 -27.19
C SER A 248 -11.08 -8.47 -27.72
N LEU A 249 -9.93 -8.13 -27.13
CA LEU A 249 -8.59 -8.52 -27.60
C LEU A 249 -7.81 -9.36 -26.58
N TYR A 250 -8.26 -9.37 -25.33
CA TYR A 250 -7.64 -10.05 -24.21
C TYR A 250 -7.98 -11.54 -24.22
N ARG A 251 -6.96 -12.38 -24.08
CA ARG A 251 -7.13 -13.81 -23.84
C ARG A 251 -7.29 -14.06 -22.34
N ASP A 252 -8.36 -14.76 -21.98
CA ASP A 252 -8.62 -15.20 -20.62
C ASP A 252 -7.93 -16.53 -20.26
N ASP A 253 -7.51 -17.31 -21.26
CA ASP A 253 -6.62 -18.45 -21.06
C ASP A 253 -5.19 -18.00 -20.69
N THR A 254 -4.68 -18.42 -19.52
CA THR A 254 -3.30 -18.12 -19.09
C THR A 254 -2.26 -19.01 -19.80
N ALA A 255 -2.64 -19.60 -20.92
CA ALA A 255 -1.79 -20.50 -21.71
C ALA A 255 -0.67 -19.73 -22.41
N GLU A 256 -0.94 -18.50 -22.81
CA GLU A 256 -0.01 -17.64 -23.55
C GLU A 256 0.09 -16.25 -22.89
N ARG A 257 0.64 -15.26 -23.59
CA ARG A 257 0.70 -13.87 -23.11
C ARG A 257 -0.62 -13.13 -23.41
N PRO A 258 -1.05 -12.20 -22.55
CA PRO A 258 -2.40 -11.61 -22.58
C PRO A 258 -2.74 -10.81 -23.84
N LEU A 259 -1.77 -10.13 -24.45
CA LEU A 259 -1.95 -9.29 -25.64
C LEU A 259 -1.29 -9.89 -26.89
N ARG A 260 -1.18 -11.23 -27.00
CA ARG A 260 -0.49 -11.85 -28.14
C ARG A 260 -1.08 -11.45 -29.50
N ASP A 261 -2.39 -11.24 -29.54
CA ASP A 261 -3.16 -11.01 -30.77
C ASP A 261 -3.39 -9.51 -31.06
N LEU A 262 -2.94 -8.61 -30.17
CA LEU A 262 -3.03 -7.17 -30.36
C LEU A 262 -1.98 -6.72 -31.39
N SER A 263 -2.36 -5.81 -32.28
CA SER A 263 -1.43 -5.14 -33.21
C SER A 263 -1.78 -3.66 -33.34
N LEU A 264 -0.79 -2.81 -33.66
CA LEU A 264 -1.04 -1.38 -33.95
C LEU A 264 -2.02 -1.18 -35.11
N SER A 265 -2.08 -2.12 -36.05
CA SER A 265 -3.05 -2.07 -37.15
C SER A 265 -4.50 -2.19 -36.66
N HIS A 266 -4.74 -2.96 -35.59
CA HIS A 266 -6.06 -3.05 -34.96
C HIS A 266 -6.49 -1.71 -34.37
N LEU A 267 -5.59 -1.04 -33.62
CA LEU A 267 -5.88 0.28 -33.04
C LEU A 267 -6.22 1.32 -34.12
N ARG A 268 -5.42 1.36 -35.21
CA ARG A 268 -5.64 2.29 -36.33
C ARG A 268 -6.97 2.04 -37.05
N LYS A 269 -7.37 0.77 -37.22
CA LYS A 269 -8.68 0.41 -37.81
C LYS A 269 -9.85 0.88 -36.96
N LEU A 270 -9.65 1.03 -35.64
CA LEU A 270 -10.64 1.54 -34.70
C LEU A 270 -10.62 3.07 -34.59
N GLY A 271 -9.87 3.77 -35.47
CA GLY A 271 -9.78 5.23 -35.48
C GLY A 271 -8.87 5.80 -34.39
N ILE A 272 -8.11 4.95 -33.68
CA ILE A 272 -7.14 5.37 -32.68
C ILE A 272 -5.82 5.66 -33.39
N TRP A 273 -5.24 6.83 -33.18
CA TRP A 273 -3.97 7.25 -33.77
C TRP A 273 -2.87 7.22 -32.69
N PRO A 274 -2.15 6.10 -32.50
CA PRO A 274 -1.28 5.96 -31.33
C PRO A 274 -0.09 6.93 -31.36
N ASP A 275 0.31 7.38 -32.55
CA ASP A 275 1.38 8.36 -32.75
C ASP A 275 1.02 9.76 -32.22
N ALA A 276 -0.26 10.06 -31.97
CA ALA A 276 -0.73 11.32 -31.42
C ALA A 276 -0.63 11.41 -29.89
N HIS A 277 -0.35 10.30 -29.20
CA HIS A 277 -0.34 10.21 -27.75
C HIS A 277 1.09 9.99 -27.24
N THR A 278 1.53 10.82 -26.30
CA THR A 278 2.88 10.77 -25.73
C THR A 278 2.83 10.24 -24.30
N THR A 279 3.56 9.16 -24.06
CA THR A 279 3.67 8.46 -22.77
C THR A 279 4.61 9.20 -21.80
N LYS A 280 4.57 8.80 -20.52
CA LYS A 280 5.54 9.22 -19.50
C LYS A 280 6.98 8.87 -19.84
N PHE A 281 7.22 7.96 -20.78
CA PHE A 281 8.56 7.61 -21.26
C PHE A 281 9.08 8.54 -22.36
N GLY A 282 8.30 9.55 -22.76
CA GLY A 282 8.65 10.46 -23.85
C GLY A 282 8.65 9.77 -25.22
N MET A 283 7.87 8.69 -25.32
CA MET A 283 7.65 7.88 -26.52
C MET A 283 6.19 8.01 -26.93
N THR A 284 5.90 7.89 -28.21
CA THR A 284 4.53 7.73 -28.69
C THR A 284 3.92 6.41 -28.20
N LEU A 285 2.59 6.29 -28.23
CA LEU A 285 1.92 5.03 -27.87
C LEU A 285 2.33 3.88 -28.80
N SER A 286 2.60 4.16 -30.09
CA SER A 286 3.16 3.16 -31.02
C SER A 286 4.56 2.69 -30.59
N GLU A 287 5.45 3.62 -30.27
CA GLU A 287 6.82 3.28 -29.83
C GLU A 287 6.82 2.50 -28.51
N LEU A 288 5.91 2.82 -27.59
CA LEU A 288 5.74 2.07 -26.35
C LEU A 288 5.24 0.65 -26.62
N PHE A 289 4.27 0.48 -27.54
CA PHE A 289 3.79 -0.83 -27.96
C PHE A 289 4.93 -1.68 -28.55
N ASP A 290 5.74 -1.11 -29.44
CA ASP A 290 6.91 -1.79 -30.01
C ASP A 290 7.94 -2.16 -28.93
N ALA A 291 8.09 -1.33 -27.89
CA ALA A 291 8.96 -1.62 -26.75
C ALA A 291 8.40 -2.78 -25.90
N LEU A 292 7.09 -2.79 -25.66
CA LEU A 292 6.38 -3.86 -24.95
C LEU A 292 6.56 -5.20 -25.68
N ASP A 293 6.42 -5.22 -27.00
CA ASP A 293 6.60 -6.42 -27.83
C ASP A 293 8.06 -6.92 -27.83
N GLN A 294 9.05 -6.02 -27.89
CA GLN A 294 10.46 -6.42 -27.78
C GLN A 294 10.80 -7.02 -26.40
N VAL A 295 10.23 -6.47 -25.33
CA VAL A 295 10.36 -7.04 -23.99
C VAL A 295 9.69 -8.41 -23.92
N ALA A 296 8.49 -8.56 -24.48
CA ALA A 296 7.79 -9.84 -24.53
C ALA A 296 8.58 -10.90 -25.29
N ALA A 297 9.09 -10.58 -26.49
CA ALA A 297 9.93 -11.51 -27.26
C ALA A 297 11.20 -11.94 -26.49
N THR A 298 11.76 -11.04 -25.67
CA THR A 298 12.89 -11.37 -24.79
C THR A 298 12.46 -12.31 -23.67
N ILE A 299 11.26 -12.13 -23.09
CA ILE A 299 10.71 -13.05 -22.09
C ILE A 299 10.48 -14.43 -22.73
N ASP A 300 9.80 -14.50 -23.87
CA ASP A 300 9.46 -15.74 -24.58
C ASP A 300 10.72 -16.55 -24.94
N SER A 301 11.75 -15.87 -25.47
CA SER A 301 13.04 -16.50 -25.77
C SER A 301 13.68 -17.13 -24.53
N ARG A 302 13.46 -16.57 -23.34
CA ARG A 302 14.03 -17.07 -22.08
C ARG A 302 13.15 -18.12 -21.43
N LEU A 303 11.85 -18.15 -21.77
CA LEU A 303 10.92 -19.18 -21.34
C LEU A 303 11.05 -20.47 -22.16
N ALA A 304 11.60 -20.41 -23.38
CA ALA A 304 11.81 -21.58 -24.25
C ALA A 304 12.56 -22.73 -23.53
N ASP A 305 13.54 -22.39 -22.69
CA ASP A 305 14.34 -23.35 -21.91
C ASP A 305 13.90 -23.45 -20.43
N ALA A 306 12.82 -22.78 -20.05
CA ALA A 306 12.35 -22.74 -18.66
C ALA A 306 11.46 -23.94 -18.32
N GLY A 307 11.46 -24.34 -17.04
CA GLY A 307 10.53 -25.35 -16.55
C GLY A 307 9.07 -24.90 -16.66
N ARG A 308 8.15 -25.85 -16.83
CA ARG A 308 6.71 -25.62 -17.00
C ARG A 308 6.12 -24.70 -15.91
N ASP A 309 6.53 -24.89 -14.66
CA ASP A 309 6.04 -24.08 -13.53
C ASP A 309 6.44 -22.61 -13.65
N THR A 310 7.62 -22.31 -14.19
CA THR A 310 8.09 -20.94 -14.44
C THR A 310 7.28 -20.29 -15.56
N VAL A 311 6.96 -21.04 -16.62
CA VAL A 311 6.12 -20.55 -17.72
C VAL A 311 4.73 -20.19 -17.20
N ILE A 312 4.09 -21.09 -16.45
CA ILE A 312 2.77 -20.86 -15.86
C ILE A 312 2.79 -19.64 -14.92
N ALA A 313 3.78 -19.54 -14.03
CA ALA A 313 3.89 -18.41 -13.11
C ALA A 313 4.15 -17.09 -13.84
N THR A 314 4.92 -17.11 -14.94
CA THR A 314 5.17 -15.92 -15.76
C THR A 314 3.87 -15.45 -16.41
N ASN A 315 3.16 -16.33 -17.10
CA ASN A 315 1.89 -15.97 -17.74
C ASN A 315 0.86 -15.48 -16.71
N LEU A 316 0.71 -16.19 -15.58
CA LEU A 316 -0.20 -15.76 -14.52
C LEU A 316 0.11 -14.33 -14.04
N PHE A 317 1.39 -14.02 -13.82
CA PHE A 317 1.81 -12.68 -13.42
C PHE A 317 1.51 -11.62 -14.51
N LEU A 318 1.75 -11.94 -15.78
CA LEU A 318 1.45 -11.02 -16.90
C LEU A 318 -0.05 -10.77 -17.06
N HIS A 319 -0.88 -11.83 -16.99
CA HIS A 319 -2.34 -11.71 -17.09
C HIS A 319 -2.94 -10.91 -15.94
N HIS A 320 -2.40 -11.06 -14.72
CA HIS A 320 -2.91 -10.36 -13.54
C HIS A 320 -2.99 -8.83 -13.72
N CYS A 321 -2.01 -8.23 -14.41
CA CYS A 321 -2.01 -6.79 -14.70
C CYS A 321 -3.23 -6.34 -15.52
N PHE A 322 -3.59 -7.08 -16.56
CA PHE A 322 -4.73 -6.78 -17.41
C PHE A 322 -6.05 -7.06 -16.70
N GLN A 323 -6.11 -8.14 -15.92
CA GLN A 323 -7.27 -8.44 -15.10
C GLN A 323 -7.57 -7.31 -14.11
N THR A 324 -6.54 -6.77 -13.43
CA THR A 324 -6.73 -5.64 -12.51
C THR A 324 -7.14 -4.35 -13.23
N TYR A 325 -6.73 -4.15 -14.48
CA TYR A 325 -7.23 -3.03 -15.28
C TYR A 325 -8.71 -3.20 -15.66
N LEU A 326 -9.11 -4.42 -16.03
CA LEU A 326 -10.50 -4.73 -16.32
C LEU A 326 -11.39 -4.57 -15.08
N ASP A 327 -10.90 -4.97 -13.90
CA ASP A 327 -11.54 -4.71 -12.62
C ASP A 327 -11.76 -3.19 -12.42
N GLU A 328 -10.78 -2.35 -12.72
CA GLU A 328 -10.90 -0.88 -12.63
C GLU A 328 -11.90 -0.30 -13.62
N ALA A 329 -11.92 -0.79 -14.86
CA ALA A 329 -12.88 -0.36 -15.86
C ALA A 329 -14.33 -0.68 -15.41
N GLU A 330 -14.55 -1.85 -14.80
CA GLU A 330 -15.85 -2.24 -14.24
C GLU A 330 -16.22 -1.39 -13.02
N LEU A 331 -15.27 -1.09 -12.13
CA LEU A 331 -15.48 -0.18 -11.00
C LEU A 331 -15.85 1.24 -11.48
N CYS A 332 -15.17 1.75 -12.50
CA CYS A 332 -15.50 3.05 -13.09
C CYS A 332 -16.89 3.05 -13.72
N LEU A 333 -17.32 1.95 -14.35
CA LEU A 333 -18.66 1.84 -14.94
C LEU A 333 -19.77 1.78 -13.88
N SER A 334 -19.54 1.03 -12.80
CA SER A 334 -20.50 0.86 -11.71
C SER A 334 -20.59 2.08 -10.78
N ALA A 335 -19.55 2.91 -10.74
CA ALA A 335 -19.52 4.12 -9.94
C ALA A 335 -20.51 5.18 -10.43
N ARG A 336 -21.18 5.85 -9.50
CA ARG A 336 -21.99 7.04 -9.81
C ARG A 336 -21.14 8.10 -10.51
N GLU A 337 -21.66 8.67 -11.59
CA GLU A 337 -20.96 9.67 -12.42
C GLU A 337 -19.62 9.16 -13.01
N HIS A 338 -19.39 7.85 -13.02
CA HIS A 338 -18.11 7.22 -13.36
C HIS A 338 -16.93 7.64 -12.45
N ARG A 339 -17.25 8.03 -11.21
CA ARG A 339 -16.29 8.54 -10.21
C ARG A 339 -15.89 7.46 -9.22
N ALA A 340 -15.01 6.55 -9.65
CA ALA A 340 -14.53 5.46 -8.79
C ALA A 340 -13.76 5.98 -7.57
N ASP A 341 -13.17 7.18 -7.66
CA ASP A 341 -12.52 7.91 -6.57
C ASP A 341 -13.47 8.28 -5.41
N ARG A 342 -14.79 8.21 -5.63
CA ARG A 342 -15.83 8.48 -4.62
C ARG A 342 -16.51 7.23 -4.07
N MET A 343 -16.21 6.05 -4.62
CA MET A 343 -16.76 4.80 -4.09
C MET A 343 -16.30 4.58 -2.65
N ARG A 344 -17.03 3.79 -1.88
CA ARG A 344 -16.59 3.45 -0.52
C ARG A 344 -15.42 2.48 -0.60
N LEU A 345 -14.51 2.58 0.38
CA LEU A 345 -13.35 1.69 0.44
C LEU A 345 -13.76 0.22 0.50
N GLN A 346 -14.89 -0.10 1.14
CA GLN A 346 -15.44 -1.46 1.24
C GLN A 346 -15.80 -2.07 -0.13
N GLU A 347 -16.19 -1.23 -1.09
CA GLU A 347 -16.61 -1.64 -2.43
C GLU A 347 -15.39 -1.90 -3.34
N THR A 348 -14.23 -1.33 -3.02
CA THR A 348 -13.00 -1.41 -3.84
C THR A 348 -11.84 -2.12 -3.13
N ALA A 349 -11.95 -2.48 -1.85
CA ALA A 349 -10.85 -3.09 -1.09
C ALA A 349 -10.34 -4.40 -1.70
N TRP A 350 -11.24 -5.21 -2.26
CA TRP A 350 -10.88 -6.44 -2.99
C TRP A 350 -9.99 -6.13 -4.20
N HIS A 351 -10.29 -5.05 -4.93
CA HIS A 351 -9.50 -4.59 -6.06
C HIS A 351 -8.12 -4.13 -5.60
N PHE A 352 -8.04 -3.33 -4.52
CA PHE A 352 -6.74 -2.95 -3.96
C PHE A 352 -5.91 -4.14 -3.49
N TYR A 353 -6.53 -5.20 -2.98
CA TYR A 353 -5.81 -6.43 -2.67
C TYR A 353 -5.24 -7.07 -3.94
N ARG A 354 -6.05 -7.23 -4.99
CA ARG A 354 -5.58 -7.78 -6.27
C ARG A 354 -4.48 -6.90 -6.88
N LYS A 355 -4.72 -5.60 -7.07
CA LYS A 355 -3.79 -4.63 -7.66
C LYS A 355 -2.46 -4.55 -6.92
N ASN A 356 -2.47 -4.57 -5.58
CA ASN A 356 -1.26 -4.28 -4.80
C ASN A 356 -0.64 -5.50 -4.10
N ASN A 357 -1.46 -6.37 -3.52
CA ASN A 357 -0.95 -7.47 -2.71
C ASN A 357 -0.63 -8.65 -3.62
N MET A 358 -1.61 -9.10 -4.41
CA MET A 358 -1.46 -10.26 -5.27
C MET A 358 -0.40 -10.04 -6.34
N VAL A 359 -0.29 -8.84 -6.93
CA VAL A 359 0.75 -8.56 -7.93
C VAL A 359 2.16 -8.84 -7.40
N MET A 360 2.45 -8.38 -6.18
CA MET A 360 3.74 -8.61 -5.52
C MET A 360 3.89 -10.08 -5.12
N MET A 361 2.84 -10.73 -4.63
CA MET A 361 2.89 -12.16 -4.29
C MET A 361 3.16 -13.04 -5.52
N LEU A 362 2.52 -12.77 -6.65
CA LEU A 362 2.73 -13.47 -7.91
C LEU A 362 4.12 -13.22 -8.48
N TRP A 363 4.62 -11.99 -8.41
CA TRP A 363 6.00 -11.69 -8.80
C TRP A 363 7.02 -12.43 -7.92
N LEU A 364 6.79 -12.50 -6.61
CA LEU A 364 7.65 -13.22 -5.69
C LEU A 364 7.58 -14.74 -5.87
N ASP A 365 6.41 -15.29 -6.17
CA ASP A 365 6.24 -16.69 -6.56
C ASP A 365 7.05 -17.00 -7.82
N LEU A 366 6.89 -16.20 -8.88
CA LEU A 366 7.69 -16.31 -10.10
C LEU A 366 9.18 -16.22 -9.77
N ARG A 367 9.57 -15.24 -8.95
CA ARG A 367 10.97 -15.02 -8.55
C ARG A 367 11.55 -16.20 -7.76
N ALA A 368 10.77 -16.79 -6.87
CA ALA A 368 11.16 -17.99 -6.13
C ALA A 368 11.38 -19.17 -7.08
N ARG A 369 10.47 -19.41 -8.03
CA ARG A 369 10.60 -20.49 -9.02
C ARG A 369 11.84 -20.34 -9.90
N VAL A 370 12.13 -19.14 -10.41
CA VAL A 370 13.35 -18.90 -11.22
C VAL A 370 14.64 -18.98 -10.41
N LEU A 371 14.57 -18.86 -9.08
CA LEU A 371 15.68 -19.13 -8.16
C LEU A 371 15.81 -20.62 -7.80
N GLY A 372 14.91 -21.49 -8.28
CA GLY A 372 14.85 -22.90 -7.92
C GLY A 372 14.32 -23.15 -6.51
N LEU A 373 13.57 -22.20 -5.96
CA LEU A 373 12.93 -22.32 -4.65
C LEU A 373 11.50 -22.83 -4.79
N ASP A 374 11.04 -23.50 -3.74
CA ASP A 374 9.63 -23.87 -3.56
C ASP A 374 8.88 -22.70 -2.88
N PRO A 375 7.95 -22.00 -3.56
CA PRO A 375 7.20 -20.89 -2.97
C PRO A 375 6.42 -21.29 -1.72
N ALA A 376 6.03 -22.56 -1.57
CA ALA A 376 5.29 -23.04 -0.40
C ALA A 376 6.11 -22.97 0.90
N LYS A 377 7.45 -22.96 0.81
CA LYS A 377 8.35 -22.79 1.96
C LYS A 377 8.53 -21.33 2.39
N TYR A 378 8.04 -20.39 1.61
CA TYR A 378 8.20 -18.94 1.81
C TYR A 378 6.86 -18.21 1.86
N THR A 379 5.76 -18.91 2.15
CA THR A 379 4.40 -18.34 2.11
C THR A 379 4.25 -17.12 3.01
N ALA A 380 4.76 -17.19 4.23
CA ALA A 380 4.70 -16.08 5.17
C ALA A 380 5.47 -14.87 4.64
N GLU A 381 6.70 -15.07 4.15
CA GLU A 381 7.52 -14.01 3.57
C GLU A 381 6.86 -13.39 2.32
N ILE A 382 6.40 -14.20 1.37
CA ILE A 382 5.69 -13.74 0.17
C ILE A 382 4.48 -12.88 0.55
N ARG A 383 3.68 -13.34 1.52
CA ARG A 383 2.49 -12.61 1.99
C ARG A 383 2.85 -11.26 2.61
N ARG A 384 3.87 -11.23 3.49
CA ARG A 384 4.32 -9.98 4.15
C ARG A 384 4.77 -8.93 3.15
N TRP A 385 5.51 -9.36 2.12
CA TRP A 385 5.95 -8.45 1.06
C TRP A 385 4.78 -7.99 0.17
N GLY A 386 3.74 -8.82 -0.03
CA GLY A 386 2.47 -8.38 -0.63
C GLY A 386 1.85 -7.19 0.12
N TYR A 387 1.76 -7.30 1.45
CA TYR A 387 1.28 -6.20 2.29
C TYR A 387 2.23 -4.99 2.33
N LEU A 388 3.54 -5.18 2.10
CA LEU A 388 4.48 -4.06 1.96
C LEU A 388 4.08 -3.17 0.78
N LEU A 389 3.78 -3.76 -0.38
CA LEU A 389 3.34 -2.99 -1.54
C LEU A 389 1.99 -2.31 -1.28
N ALA A 390 1.05 -2.98 -0.61
CA ALA A 390 -0.22 -2.38 -0.19
C ALA A 390 -0.02 -1.11 0.66
N SER A 391 0.91 -1.16 1.63
CA SER A 391 1.22 0.00 2.48
C SER A 391 1.87 1.14 1.69
N PHE A 392 2.63 0.82 0.64
CA PHE A 392 3.25 1.82 -0.24
C PHE A 392 2.23 2.43 -1.18
N GLN A 393 1.24 1.67 -1.65
CA GLN A 393 0.16 2.21 -2.48
C GLN A 393 -0.60 3.31 -1.74
N ILE A 394 -0.89 3.17 -0.45
CA ILE A 394 -1.51 4.25 0.34
C ILE A 394 -0.69 5.55 0.29
N PHE A 395 0.65 5.44 0.23
CA PHE A 395 1.52 6.60 0.14
C PHE A 395 1.56 7.19 -1.26
N ASP A 396 1.49 6.34 -2.28
CA ASP A 396 1.46 6.76 -3.67
C ASP A 396 0.10 7.42 -3.98
N ASP A 397 -1.02 6.87 -3.51
CA ASP A 397 -2.35 7.47 -3.60
C ASP A 397 -2.42 8.85 -2.92
N LEU A 398 -1.80 9.03 -1.74
CA LEU A 398 -1.71 10.34 -1.09
C LEU A 398 -0.97 11.38 -1.93
N LYS A 399 0.05 10.94 -2.68
CA LYS A 399 0.85 11.78 -3.57
C LYS A 399 0.10 12.04 -4.89
N ASP A 400 -0.68 11.07 -5.33
CA ASP A 400 -1.39 11.08 -6.60
C ASP A 400 -2.85 11.54 -6.44
N ILE A 401 -3.26 12.04 -5.27
CA ILE A 401 -4.56 12.70 -4.99
C ILE A 401 -5.00 13.61 -6.14
N ALA A 402 -4.12 14.47 -6.65
CA ALA A 402 -4.44 15.40 -7.73
C ALA A 402 -4.53 14.73 -9.12
N LEU A 403 -3.84 13.61 -9.33
CA LEU A 403 -3.81 12.86 -10.57
C LEU A 403 -5.03 11.92 -10.71
N ASP A 404 -5.41 11.31 -9.59
CA ASP A 404 -6.46 10.29 -9.48
C ASP A 404 -7.86 10.89 -9.34
N LEU A 405 -7.94 12.16 -8.92
CA LEU A 405 -9.18 12.89 -8.74
C LEU A 405 -10.02 12.85 -10.02
N GLY A 406 -11.26 12.37 -9.91
CA GLY A 406 -12.13 12.25 -11.08
C GLY A 406 -12.05 10.94 -11.85
N LYS A 407 -11.18 10.00 -11.43
CA LYS A 407 -10.83 8.83 -12.23
C LYS A 407 -10.88 7.53 -11.41
N GLN A 408 -9.72 7.03 -11.01
CA GLN A 408 -9.49 5.67 -10.53
C GLN A 408 -9.77 5.54 -9.02
N PRO A 409 -10.02 4.32 -8.52
CA PRO A 409 -10.01 4.04 -7.08
C PRO A 409 -8.70 4.48 -6.43
N SER A 410 -8.79 5.22 -5.33
CA SER A 410 -7.64 5.72 -4.57
C SER A 410 -7.98 5.71 -3.08
N TYR A 411 -7.14 5.08 -2.24
CA TYR A 411 -7.35 5.02 -0.79
C TYR A 411 -7.59 6.42 -0.22
N ALA A 412 -6.78 7.40 -0.63
CA ALA A 412 -6.86 8.76 -0.13
C ALA A 412 -8.17 9.45 -0.52
N LEU A 413 -8.60 9.35 -1.79
CA LEU A 413 -9.81 10.02 -2.27
C LEU A 413 -11.09 9.34 -1.76
N GLN A 414 -11.08 8.02 -1.62
CA GLN A 414 -12.22 7.28 -1.06
C GLN A 414 -12.38 7.57 0.43
N ILE A 415 -11.29 7.65 1.18
CA ILE A 415 -11.30 8.11 2.57
C ILE A 415 -11.80 9.55 2.65
N ALA A 416 -11.26 10.46 1.83
CA ALA A 416 -11.67 11.87 1.86
C ALA A 416 -13.15 12.03 1.54
N SER A 417 -13.64 11.42 0.45
CA SER A 417 -15.02 11.59 0.00
C SER A 417 -16.06 11.02 0.96
N ASN A 418 -15.73 9.93 1.67
CA ASN A 418 -16.68 9.23 2.54
C ASN A 418 -16.55 9.61 4.02
N ASP A 419 -15.32 9.78 4.54
CA ASP A 419 -15.09 10.07 5.96
C ASP A 419 -14.94 11.58 6.22
N PHE A 420 -14.47 12.36 5.24
CA PHE A 420 -14.16 13.79 5.39
C PHE A 420 -14.66 14.66 4.22
N PRO A 421 -15.98 14.74 3.95
CA PRO A 421 -16.50 15.38 2.73
C PRO A 421 -16.07 16.84 2.53
N SER A 422 -15.84 17.59 3.60
CA SER A 422 -15.33 18.96 3.53
C SER A 422 -13.87 19.03 3.05
N GLU A 423 -13.02 18.07 3.45
CA GLU A 423 -11.65 17.94 2.96
C GLU A 423 -11.65 17.53 1.48
N PHE A 424 -12.53 16.60 1.09
CA PHE A 424 -12.70 16.22 -0.31
C PHE A 424 -13.16 17.39 -1.17
N ALA A 425 -14.12 18.20 -0.71
CA ALA A 425 -14.57 19.39 -1.44
C ALA A 425 -13.42 20.39 -1.65
N TRP A 426 -12.55 20.57 -0.66
CA TRP A 426 -11.34 21.38 -0.81
C TRP A 426 -10.36 20.78 -1.82
N LEU A 427 -10.09 19.46 -1.75
CA LEU A 427 -9.22 18.76 -2.70
C LEU A 427 -9.73 18.88 -4.14
N ASP A 428 -11.04 18.71 -4.34
CA ASP A 428 -11.68 18.83 -5.65
C ASP A 428 -11.61 20.28 -6.16
N ALA A 429 -11.89 21.27 -5.32
CA ALA A 429 -11.75 22.68 -5.70
C ALA A 429 -10.31 23.07 -6.07
N GLN A 430 -9.33 22.53 -5.33
CA GLN A 430 -7.91 22.88 -5.51
C GLN A 430 -7.25 22.16 -6.69
N PHE A 431 -7.62 20.90 -6.94
CA PHE A 431 -6.86 20.02 -7.85
C PHE A 431 -7.65 19.47 -9.04
N ARG A 432 -8.97 19.69 -9.17
CA ARG A 432 -9.81 19.07 -10.24
C ARG A 432 -9.27 19.24 -11.66
N THR A 433 -8.69 20.39 -11.99
CA THR A 433 -8.19 20.65 -13.36
C THR A 433 -6.74 20.18 -13.56
N ARG A 434 -6.09 19.67 -12.52
CA ARG A 434 -4.69 19.28 -12.54
C ARG A 434 -4.55 17.87 -13.10
N ARG A 435 -3.46 17.64 -13.83
CA ARG A 435 -3.07 16.33 -14.38
C ARG A 435 -1.67 15.92 -13.95
N ALA A 436 -1.33 16.22 -12.69
CA ALA A 436 -0.01 15.96 -12.15
C ALA A 436 -0.13 15.66 -10.65
N PRO A 437 0.70 14.74 -10.12
CA PRO A 437 0.82 14.51 -8.68
C PRO A 437 1.04 15.79 -7.89
N ILE A 438 0.71 15.77 -6.59
CA ILE A 438 1.03 16.91 -5.72
C ILE A 438 2.55 17.05 -5.58
N SER A 439 3.02 18.29 -5.56
CA SER A 439 4.43 18.61 -5.36
C SER A 439 4.82 18.56 -3.90
N ARG A 440 6.12 18.46 -3.61
CA ARG A 440 6.65 18.57 -2.24
C ARG A 440 6.27 19.87 -1.53
N ASP A 441 6.00 20.94 -2.28
CA ASP A 441 5.71 22.25 -1.71
C ASP A 441 4.22 22.38 -1.35
N GLU A 442 3.37 21.47 -1.85
CA GLU A 442 1.94 21.38 -1.55
C GLU A 442 1.64 20.45 -0.37
N VAL A 443 2.53 19.51 -0.05
CA VAL A 443 2.37 18.58 1.08
C VAL A 443 2.06 19.30 2.42
N PRO A 444 2.71 20.43 2.78
CA PRO A 444 2.33 21.17 3.98
C PRO A 444 0.88 21.65 3.97
N GLU A 445 0.39 22.14 2.84
CA GLU A 445 -0.99 22.62 2.73
C GLU A 445 -2.00 21.48 2.79
N VAL A 446 -1.72 20.36 2.12
CA VAL A 446 -2.53 19.13 2.21
C VAL A 446 -2.57 18.60 3.66
N ASN A 447 -1.45 18.61 4.38
CA ASN A 447 -1.40 18.22 5.79
C ASN A 447 -2.25 19.12 6.70
N LEU A 448 -2.51 20.38 6.31
CA LEU A 448 -3.34 21.30 7.08
C LEU A 448 -4.82 21.18 6.70
N ARG A 449 -5.11 21.19 5.39
CA ARG A 449 -6.47 21.29 4.83
C ARG A 449 -7.17 19.94 4.67
N ALA A 450 -6.42 18.84 4.56
CA ALA A 450 -6.92 17.47 4.45
C ALA A 450 -6.34 16.56 5.55
N ASN A 451 -6.26 17.07 6.78
CA ASN A 451 -5.54 16.43 7.86
C ASN A 451 -6.19 15.11 8.33
N GLY A 452 -7.52 15.03 8.33
CA GLY A 452 -8.27 13.83 8.70
C GLY A 452 -8.03 12.70 7.70
N THR A 453 -8.06 13.02 6.41
CA THR A 453 -7.75 12.11 5.30
C THR A 453 -6.35 11.53 5.45
N VAL A 454 -5.35 12.41 5.62
CA VAL A 454 -3.95 11.99 5.78
C VAL A 454 -3.76 11.13 7.03
N GLN A 455 -4.32 11.53 8.17
CA GLN A 455 -4.25 10.74 9.42
C GLN A 455 -4.88 9.36 9.25
N ARG A 456 -6.04 9.27 8.58
CA ARG A 456 -6.72 7.99 8.35
C ARG A 456 -5.90 7.07 7.44
N CYS A 457 -5.32 7.61 6.36
CA CYS A 457 -4.37 6.87 5.51
C CYS A 457 -3.17 6.35 6.32
N MET A 458 -2.59 7.19 7.19
CA MET A 458 -1.51 6.76 8.07
C MET A 458 -1.94 5.64 9.02
N ARG A 459 -3.15 5.70 9.60
CA ARG A 459 -3.66 4.63 10.48
C ARG A 459 -3.82 3.31 9.74
N TRP A 460 -4.36 3.32 8.52
CA TRP A 460 -4.44 2.10 7.68
C TRP A 460 -3.05 1.53 7.37
N SER A 461 -2.13 2.37 6.90
CA SER A 461 -0.76 1.94 6.59
C SER A 461 -0.03 1.43 7.85
N ARG A 462 -0.26 2.05 9.01
CA ARG A 462 0.26 1.62 10.31
C ARG A 462 -0.33 0.28 10.73
N LEU A 463 -1.63 0.06 10.61
CA LEU A 463 -2.26 -1.22 10.92
C LEU A 463 -1.64 -2.35 10.10
N ILE A 464 -1.52 -2.16 8.79
CA ILE A 464 -0.87 -3.13 7.88
C ILE A 464 0.56 -3.44 8.37
N ALA A 465 1.33 -2.39 8.67
CA ALA A 465 2.71 -2.53 9.11
C ALA A 465 2.81 -3.29 10.45
N LEU A 466 1.99 -2.93 11.44
CA LEU A 466 1.98 -3.60 12.74
C LEU A 466 1.47 -5.04 12.67
N ALA A 467 0.52 -5.34 11.78
CA ALA A 467 -0.02 -6.69 11.65
C ALA A 467 0.90 -7.64 10.87
N HIS A 468 1.62 -7.13 9.86
CA HIS A 468 2.29 -7.99 8.89
C HIS A 468 3.82 -7.84 8.83
N PHE A 469 4.42 -6.72 9.23
CA PHE A 469 5.85 -6.49 8.94
C PHE A 469 6.78 -7.03 10.03
N ASP A 470 7.90 -7.59 9.63
CA ASP A 470 9.05 -7.77 10.52
C ASP A 470 9.83 -6.46 10.68
N ASN A 471 10.87 -6.46 11.52
CA ASN A 471 11.68 -5.27 11.80
C ASN A 471 12.37 -4.69 10.55
N THR A 472 12.69 -5.51 9.56
CA THR A 472 13.31 -5.04 8.31
C THR A 472 12.30 -4.31 7.44
N LEU A 473 11.11 -4.90 7.27
CA LEU A 473 10.03 -4.28 6.50
C LEU A 473 9.51 -3.00 7.17
N LEU A 474 9.51 -2.94 8.51
CA LEU A 474 9.16 -1.73 9.25
C LEU A 474 10.15 -0.59 9.01
N TYR A 475 11.43 -0.90 8.89
CA TYR A 475 12.43 0.09 8.51
C TYR A 475 12.19 0.59 7.08
N ALA A 476 11.90 -0.31 6.13
CA ALA A 476 11.58 0.07 4.75
C ALA A 476 10.34 0.98 4.68
N TRP A 477 9.30 0.63 5.43
CA TRP A 477 8.07 1.40 5.57
C TRP A 477 8.29 2.79 6.17
N ASP A 478 9.02 2.91 7.29
CA ASP A 478 9.35 4.22 7.88
C ASP A 478 10.16 5.09 6.90
N GLN A 479 11.14 4.51 6.21
CA GLN A 479 11.93 5.23 5.22
C GLN A 479 11.09 5.71 4.03
N ARG A 480 10.19 4.88 3.52
CA ARG A 480 9.29 5.26 2.42
C ARG A 480 8.39 6.41 2.85
N TRP A 481 7.77 6.31 4.02
CA TRP A 481 6.93 7.37 4.56
C TRP A 481 7.68 8.68 4.74
N ARG A 482 8.88 8.62 5.32
CA ARG A 482 9.69 9.80 5.58
C ARG A 482 10.12 10.51 4.31
N LYS A 483 10.61 9.77 3.32
CA LYS A 483 11.01 10.36 2.04
C LYS A 483 9.81 10.97 1.32
N SER A 484 8.63 10.35 1.42
CA SER A 484 7.47 10.78 0.65
C SER A 484 6.71 11.93 1.32
N TRP A 485 6.47 11.85 2.63
CA TRP A 485 5.44 12.66 3.29
C TRP A 485 5.86 13.48 4.52
N THR A 486 6.90 13.06 5.26
CA THR A 486 7.29 13.75 6.52
C THR A 486 8.67 14.41 6.49
N ARG A 487 9.28 14.48 5.30
CA ARG A 487 10.53 15.21 5.07
C ARG A 487 10.56 15.82 3.67
N ARG A 488 10.82 17.12 3.60
CA ARG A 488 10.96 17.85 2.32
C ARG A 488 12.17 17.41 1.49
N ARG A 489 13.32 17.17 2.15
CA ARG A 489 14.55 16.75 1.48
C ARG A 489 14.40 15.31 0.97
N SER A 490 14.66 15.12 -0.33
CA SER A 490 14.57 13.83 -1.03
C SER A 490 13.14 13.30 -1.21
N SER A 491 12.15 14.19 -1.29
CA SER A 491 10.78 13.85 -1.69
C SER A 491 10.64 13.61 -3.19
N PHE A 492 9.72 12.70 -3.55
CA PHE A 492 9.55 12.15 -4.91
C PHE A 492 9.18 13.19 -5.97
N ASN A 493 8.52 14.29 -5.59
CA ASN A 493 8.08 15.33 -6.52
C ASN A 493 8.71 16.69 -6.17
N PRO A 494 10.01 16.91 -6.49
CA PRO A 494 10.70 18.13 -6.10
C PRO A 494 10.26 19.38 -6.88
N HIS A 495 9.51 19.20 -7.96
CA HIS A 495 9.05 20.25 -8.85
C HIS A 495 7.77 20.88 -8.29
N GLY A 496 7.80 22.19 -8.03
CA GLY A 496 6.70 22.98 -7.51
C GLY A 496 7.02 24.47 -7.68
N GLY A 497 6.00 25.33 -7.70
CA GLY A 497 6.20 26.78 -7.71
C GLY A 497 7.02 27.23 -6.50
N LYS A 498 7.77 28.34 -6.61
CA LYS A 498 8.56 28.89 -5.49
C LYS A 498 7.62 29.41 -4.39
N MET A 499 7.07 28.53 -3.55
CA MET A 499 6.48 28.97 -2.30
C MET A 499 7.60 29.57 -1.43
N ARG A 500 7.42 30.83 -1.03
CA ARG A 500 8.40 31.59 -0.25
C ARG A 500 8.69 30.83 1.05
N GLN A 501 9.97 30.49 1.26
CA GLN A 501 10.45 29.83 2.48
C GLN A 501 10.26 30.74 3.69
N ALA A 502 9.16 30.58 4.42
CA ALA A 502 9.19 30.91 5.84
C ALA A 502 9.69 29.65 6.56
N ARG A 503 11.01 29.55 6.81
CA ARG A 503 11.54 28.56 7.77
C ARG A 503 11.10 28.97 9.17
N GLY A 504 9.82 28.79 9.46
CA GLY A 504 9.26 29.03 10.78
C GLY A 504 9.96 28.16 11.82
N HIS A 505 9.93 28.59 13.07
CA HIS A 505 10.37 27.73 14.16
C HIS A 505 9.50 26.46 14.19
N ALA A 506 10.03 25.30 14.59
CA ALA A 506 9.24 24.06 14.64
C ALA A 506 7.99 24.19 15.52
N VAL A 507 8.07 25.02 16.57
CA VAL A 507 6.91 25.40 17.40
C VAL A 507 5.84 26.12 16.60
N ASP A 508 6.17 27.14 15.79
CA ASP A 508 5.17 27.84 14.98
C ASP A 508 4.43 26.88 14.04
N ARG A 509 5.17 26.00 13.36
CA ARG A 509 4.56 24.95 12.52
C ARG A 509 3.71 23.97 13.32
N LEU A 510 4.16 23.56 14.49
CA LEU A 510 3.41 22.67 15.38
C LEU A 510 2.08 23.32 15.80
N VAL A 511 2.10 24.59 16.22
CA VAL A 511 0.89 25.31 16.63
C VAL A 511 -0.06 25.48 15.44
N ARG A 512 0.44 25.87 14.26
CA ARG A 512 -0.39 25.97 13.04
C ARG A 512 -1.05 24.64 12.68
N ALA A 513 -0.30 23.54 12.74
CA ALA A 513 -0.84 22.21 12.52
C ALA A 513 -1.91 21.85 13.56
N LEU A 514 -1.69 22.14 14.84
CA LEU A 514 -2.66 21.92 15.91
C LEU A 514 -3.95 22.73 15.74
N VAL A 515 -3.84 23.98 15.31
CA VAL A 515 -5.02 24.82 15.02
C VAL A 515 -5.80 24.24 13.84
N ALA A 516 -5.11 23.83 12.78
CA ALA A 516 -5.75 23.23 11.61
C ALA A 516 -6.44 21.89 11.95
N THR A 517 -5.84 21.05 12.81
CA THR A 517 -6.44 19.76 13.20
C THR A 517 -7.56 19.87 14.22
N ARG A 518 -7.67 20.97 14.97
CA ARG A 518 -8.73 21.19 15.97
C ARG A 518 -10.07 21.59 15.34
N GLY A 519 -10.07 22.13 14.12
CA GLY A 519 -11.30 22.62 13.48
C GLY A 519 -11.96 23.77 14.24
N ILE A 520 -13.24 24.03 13.96
CA ILE A 520 -14.03 25.13 14.53
C ILE A 520 -14.41 24.86 16.01
N ASP A 521 -14.35 23.61 16.47
CA ASP A 521 -14.77 23.24 17.82
C ASP A 521 -13.64 23.47 18.85
N ALA A 522 -13.60 24.69 19.38
CA ALA A 522 -12.61 25.12 20.38
C ALA A 522 -12.75 24.42 21.75
N ASN A 523 -13.78 23.59 21.96
CA ASN A 523 -14.06 22.96 23.25
C ASN A 523 -13.55 21.52 23.40
N SER A 524 -13.15 20.84 22.31
CA SER A 524 -12.57 19.49 22.43
C SER A 524 -11.12 19.55 22.93
N SER A 525 -10.76 18.66 23.87
CA SER A 525 -9.37 18.45 24.29
C SER A 525 -8.54 17.86 23.15
N VAL A 526 -7.28 18.27 23.03
CA VAL A 526 -6.41 17.75 21.97
C VAL A 526 -5.92 16.36 22.35
N GLY A 527 -6.31 15.37 21.56
CA GLY A 527 -5.88 13.99 21.73
C GLY A 527 -4.41 13.77 21.39
N GLU A 528 -3.85 12.66 21.88
CA GLU A 528 -2.45 12.30 21.60
C GLU A 528 -2.17 12.09 20.12
N GLU A 529 -3.13 11.56 19.37
CA GLU A 529 -2.99 11.35 17.92
C GLU A 529 -2.92 12.68 17.15
N GLN A 530 -3.69 13.69 17.56
CA GLN A 530 -3.63 15.03 16.96
C GLN A 530 -2.28 15.68 17.23
N LEU A 531 -1.74 15.55 18.45
CA LEU A 531 -0.39 16.02 18.79
C LEU A 531 0.69 15.28 18.01
N ALA A 532 0.55 13.96 17.87
CA ALA A 532 1.48 13.13 17.13
C ALA A 532 1.53 13.52 15.64
N PHE A 533 0.37 13.71 15.02
CA PHE A 533 0.28 14.17 13.64
C PHE A 533 0.87 15.57 13.47
N ALA A 534 0.53 16.52 14.36
CA ALA A 534 1.05 17.87 14.30
C ALA A 534 2.58 17.91 14.46
N LEU A 535 3.15 17.04 15.30
CA LEU A 535 4.60 16.87 15.41
C LEU A 535 5.22 16.39 14.10
N ASP A 536 4.65 15.36 13.47
CA ASP A 536 5.14 14.83 12.20
C ASP A 536 5.04 15.88 11.06
N ALA A 537 3.93 16.61 10.98
CA ALA A 537 3.74 17.71 10.04
C ALA A 537 4.75 18.84 10.27
N SER A 538 4.98 19.22 11.53
CA SER A 538 5.98 20.26 11.90
C SER A 538 7.41 19.86 11.54
N ALA A 539 7.69 18.56 11.45
CA ALA A 539 9.00 18.02 11.12
C ALA A 539 9.31 18.06 9.62
N TYR A 540 8.30 18.29 8.76
CA TYR A 540 8.41 18.24 7.29
C TYR A 540 9.49 19.16 6.73
N GLU A 541 9.50 20.43 7.18
CA GLU A 541 10.45 21.44 6.74
C GLU A 541 11.80 21.37 7.47
N GLY A 542 11.88 20.63 8.58
CA GLY A 542 13.08 20.50 9.39
C GLY A 542 12.77 19.98 10.79
N SER A 543 13.62 19.08 11.28
CA SER A 543 13.44 18.39 12.57
C SER A 543 14.48 18.77 13.63
N TRP A 544 15.38 19.72 13.36
CA TRP A 544 16.50 20.02 14.27
C TRP A 544 16.04 20.48 15.65
N GLN A 545 15.10 21.42 15.74
CA GLN A 545 14.57 21.90 17.01
C GLN A 545 13.85 20.79 17.80
N ILE A 546 13.26 19.81 17.10
CA ILE A 546 12.66 18.62 17.70
C ILE A 546 13.75 17.71 18.29
N TYR A 547 14.84 17.47 17.56
CA TYR A 547 15.97 16.68 18.07
C TYR A 547 16.58 17.32 19.32
N VAL A 548 16.76 18.65 19.32
CA VAL A 548 17.26 19.39 20.49
C VAL A 548 16.28 19.32 21.66
N ALA A 549 14.97 19.33 21.41
CA ALA A 549 13.97 19.20 22.46
C ALA A 549 13.98 17.81 23.11
N LEU A 550 14.28 16.76 22.35
CA LEU A 550 14.33 15.37 22.84
C LEU A 550 15.62 15.03 23.59
N PHE A 551 16.67 15.85 23.49
CA PHE A 551 17.91 15.66 24.24
C PHE A 551 17.70 15.85 25.75
N PRO A 552 18.33 15.05 26.65
CA PRO A 552 19.39 14.06 26.40
C PRO A 552 18.92 12.64 26.05
N ASN A 553 17.64 12.42 25.77
CA ASN A 553 17.12 11.08 25.45
C ASN A 553 17.52 10.65 24.04
N ILE A 554 18.74 10.11 23.90
CA ILE A 554 19.31 9.65 22.62
C ILE A 554 18.44 8.58 21.96
N ARG A 555 17.77 7.73 22.74
CA ARG A 555 16.83 6.72 22.21
C ARG A 555 15.64 7.37 21.51
N ALA A 556 15.06 8.41 22.12
CA ALA A 556 13.97 9.17 21.51
C ALA A 556 14.42 9.94 20.26
N VAL A 557 15.63 10.55 20.30
CA VAL A 557 16.23 11.19 19.13
C VAL A 557 16.42 10.19 17.99
N TYR A 558 17.00 9.03 18.27
CA TYR A 558 17.19 7.97 17.28
C TYR A 558 15.86 7.52 16.70
N ARG A 559 14.88 7.14 17.54
CA ARG A 559 13.55 6.71 17.09
C ARG A 559 12.88 7.78 16.23
N PHE A 560 12.86 9.05 16.64
CA PHE A 560 12.27 10.12 15.84
C PHE A 560 13.02 10.38 14.52
N ALA A 561 14.31 10.05 14.47
CA ALA A 561 15.17 10.23 13.30
C ALA A 561 15.21 9.01 12.36
N THR A 562 14.84 7.80 12.78
CA THR A 562 15.02 6.57 11.99
C THR A 562 13.86 5.58 12.04
N LEU A 563 12.96 5.72 13.01
CA LEU A 563 11.82 4.84 13.30
C LEU A 563 10.63 5.69 13.76
N ARG A 564 10.41 6.84 13.12
CA ARG A 564 9.45 7.86 13.55
C ARG A 564 8.05 7.29 13.55
N MET A 565 7.71 6.53 12.53
CA MET A 565 6.43 5.87 12.38
C MET A 565 6.29 4.65 13.27
N TRP A 566 7.31 4.29 14.02
CA TRP A 566 7.25 3.24 15.05
C TRP A 566 6.94 3.77 16.43
N MET A 567 7.01 5.09 16.61
CA MET A 567 6.60 5.72 17.85
C MET A 567 5.09 5.66 17.97
N THR A 568 4.59 5.39 19.17
CA THR A 568 3.15 5.47 19.48
C THR A 568 2.68 6.92 19.44
N ALA A 569 1.37 7.13 19.38
CA ALA A 569 0.79 8.48 19.49
C ALA A 569 1.21 9.14 20.81
N GLU A 570 1.18 8.39 21.92
CA GLU A 570 1.63 8.85 23.24
C GLU A 570 3.10 9.29 23.25
N GLU A 571 4.01 8.48 22.68
CA GLU A 571 5.43 8.82 22.58
C GLU A 571 5.65 10.14 21.81
N LYS A 572 4.93 10.32 20.69
CA LYS A 572 5.01 11.55 19.89
C LYS A 572 4.34 12.74 20.58
N ALA A 573 3.23 12.53 21.28
CA ALA A 573 2.56 13.58 22.04
C ALA A 573 3.47 14.11 23.15
N ARG A 574 4.15 13.23 23.89
CA ARG A 574 5.17 13.62 24.87
C ARG A 574 6.30 14.43 24.23
N ALA A 575 6.78 14.01 23.06
CA ALA A 575 7.79 14.76 22.30
C ALA A 575 7.30 16.16 21.88
N ALA A 576 6.04 16.29 21.45
CA ALA A 576 5.43 17.57 21.09
C ALA A 576 5.32 18.51 22.30
N ARG A 577 4.86 17.99 23.46
CA ARG A 577 4.79 18.77 24.71
C ARG A 577 6.18 19.20 25.19
N GLN A 578 7.17 18.32 25.08
CA GLN A 578 8.57 18.64 25.40
C GLN A 578 9.11 19.76 24.50
N LEU A 579 8.79 19.74 23.21
CA LEU A 579 9.12 20.83 22.28
C LEU A 579 8.50 22.16 22.72
N LEU A 580 7.21 22.16 23.06
CA LEU A 580 6.49 23.36 23.51
C LEU A 580 7.07 23.92 24.83
N ARG A 581 7.41 23.05 25.79
CA ARG A 581 8.02 23.45 27.07
C ARG A 581 9.44 24.00 26.90
N ARG A 582 10.22 23.44 25.97
CA ARG A 582 11.62 23.84 25.73
C ARG A 582 11.76 25.24 25.13
N TYR A 583 10.77 25.71 24.37
CA TYR A 583 10.84 26.97 23.62
C TYR A 583 9.67 27.93 23.92
N PRO A 584 9.58 28.47 25.16
CA PRO A 584 8.44 29.28 25.61
C PRO A 584 8.27 30.60 24.84
N ARG A 585 9.38 31.23 24.38
CA ARG A 585 9.33 32.46 23.56
C ARG A 585 8.78 32.20 22.15
N ALA A 586 9.23 31.12 21.51
CA ALA A 586 8.72 30.74 20.19
C ALA A 586 7.22 30.37 20.25
N ARG A 587 6.79 29.76 21.36
CA ARG A 587 5.38 29.51 21.66
C ARG A 587 4.58 30.80 21.77
N ALA A 588 5.03 31.75 22.60
CA ALA A 588 4.34 33.03 22.76
C ALA A 588 4.18 33.75 21.42
N ASN A 589 5.25 33.81 20.61
CA ASN A 589 5.20 34.43 19.30
C ASN A 589 4.22 33.72 18.34
N ALA A 590 4.21 32.39 18.32
CA ALA A 590 3.29 31.63 17.48
C ALA A 590 1.82 31.90 17.83
N LEU A 591 1.51 32.06 19.12
CA LEU A 591 0.16 32.39 19.59
C LEU A 591 -0.25 33.82 19.23
N VAL A 592 0.66 34.79 19.30
CA VAL A 592 0.40 36.18 18.88
C VAL A 592 0.12 36.25 17.38
N TYR A 593 0.92 35.58 16.55
CA TYR A 593 0.67 35.54 15.10
C TYR A 593 -0.67 34.90 14.72
N LEU A 594 -1.18 33.97 15.54
CA LEU A 594 -2.50 33.40 15.33
C LEU A 594 -3.61 34.36 15.72
N ALA A 595 -3.42 35.19 16.76
CA ALA A 595 -4.37 36.23 17.12
C ALA A 595 -4.45 37.35 16.06
N ASP A 596 -3.31 37.71 15.45
CA ASP A 596 -3.23 38.76 14.41
C ASP A 596 -3.69 38.28 13.01
N ALA A 597 -3.69 36.97 12.74
CA ALA A 597 -4.16 36.43 11.46
C ALA A 597 -5.68 36.18 11.42
N ASP A 598 -6.35 36.22 12.57
CA ASP A 598 -7.77 35.90 12.77
C ASP A 598 -8.58 37.17 13.11
N VAL A 599 -8.21 38.34 12.55
CA VAL A 599 -8.89 39.63 12.82
C VAL A 599 -10.36 39.63 12.37
N ASP A 600 -10.78 38.67 11.54
CA ASP A 600 -12.19 38.48 11.16
C ASP A 600 -12.96 37.50 12.07
N HIS A 601 -12.29 36.66 12.89
CA HIS A 601 -12.92 35.75 13.85
C HIS A 601 -12.19 35.79 15.20
N GLN A 602 -12.81 36.40 16.20
CA GLN A 602 -12.27 36.53 17.57
C GLN A 602 -11.65 35.21 18.07
N VAL A 603 -10.33 35.20 18.24
CA VAL A 603 -9.64 34.20 19.08
C VAL A 603 -10.07 34.49 20.52
N SER A 604 -11.12 33.81 21.00
CA SER A 604 -11.56 33.95 22.39
C SER A 604 -10.48 33.48 23.37
N GLY A 605 -10.47 34.03 24.59
CA GLY A 605 -9.55 33.63 25.67
C GLY A 605 -9.53 32.12 25.96
N ASP A 606 -10.62 31.42 25.65
CA ASP A 606 -10.77 29.97 25.81
C ASP A 606 -9.78 29.16 24.96
N ARG A 607 -9.41 29.65 23.77
CA ARG A 607 -8.45 28.96 22.89
C ARG A 607 -7.03 28.97 23.49
N LEU A 608 -6.63 30.07 24.14
CA LEU A 608 -5.33 30.21 24.81
C LEU A 608 -5.25 29.38 26.09
N GLU A 609 -6.32 29.37 26.89
CA GLU A 609 -6.39 28.56 28.12
C GLU A 609 -6.36 27.05 27.81
N ALA A 610 -7.10 26.61 26.79
CA ALA A 610 -7.06 25.22 26.33
C ALA A 610 -5.69 24.83 25.77
N PHE A 611 -4.98 25.75 25.12
CA PHE A 611 -3.61 25.54 24.65
C PHE A 611 -2.60 25.48 25.81
N SER A 612 -2.84 26.18 26.92
CA SER A 612 -2.02 26.05 28.13
C SER A 612 -2.22 24.68 28.79
N LYS A 613 -3.47 24.22 28.93
CA LYS A 613 -3.81 22.88 29.48
C LYS A 613 -3.17 21.74 28.67
N LEU A 614 -3.08 21.89 27.34
CA LEU A 614 -2.40 20.96 26.43
C LEU A 614 -0.91 20.77 26.72
N ILE A 615 -0.25 21.77 27.29
CA ILE A 615 1.18 21.77 27.59
C ILE A 615 1.47 21.18 28.96
N GLU A 616 0.53 21.29 29.89
CA GLU A 616 0.68 20.86 31.29
C GLU A 616 0.29 19.39 31.51
N ALA A 617 -0.58 18.82 30.66
CA ALA A 617 -0.80 17.37 30.52
C ALA A 617 0.42 16.64 29.92
#